data_AF-M1D3F3-F1
#
_entry.id   AF-M1D3F3-F1
#
_cell.length_a   1.000
_cell.length_b   1.000
_cell.length_c   1.000
_cell.angle_alpha   90.00
_cell.angle_beta   90.00
_cell.angle_gamma   90.00
#
_symmetry.space_group_name_H-M   'P 1'
#
loop_
_entity.id
_entity.type
_entity.pdbx_description
1 polymer ?
#
loop_
_entity_poly.entity_id
_entity_poly.type
_entity_poly.pdbx_seq_one_letter_code
_entity_poly.pdbx_strand_id
1 'polypeptide(L)'
;MKYFGVVGSILIWFLVFVSFVEVNKGQILTTLDGPFKPVTVPLDQSFRGHAVDLPDTDSRVQRTVEGFEPEQISVSLSASYHSVWISWITGEYQIGDNIKPLDPSKVGSVVQYGKDKSYLRRKAIGQSVIYNQLYPFEGLQNYTSGIIHHVQLTGMLAET
;
A
#
# COMPACT_ATOMS: atom_id res chain seq x y z
N MET A 1 45.37 5.43 60.07
CA MET A 1 44.99 6.31 58.95
C MET A 1 45.45 5.87 57.55
N LYS A 2 46.20 4.76 57.35
CA LYS A 2 46.59 4.28 56.00
C LYS A 2 45.60 3.29 55.35
N TYR A 3 44.83 2.56 56.14
CA TYR A 3 43.90 1.54 55.64
C TYR A 3 42.63 2.09 54.98
N PHE A 4 42.13 3.25 55.42
CA PHE A 4 40.92 3.88 54.85
C PHE A 4 41.10 4.34 53.39
N GLY A 5 42.30 4.81 53.02
CA GLY A 5 42.59 5.24 51.65
C GLY A 5 42.71 4.08 50.66
N VAL A 6 43.19 2.91 51.11
CA VAL A 6 43.31 1.70 50.28
C VAL A 6 41.93 1.10 50.00
N VAL A 7 41.06 1.04 51.00
CA VAL A 7 39.68 0.53 50.84
C VAL A 7 38.85 1.46 49.95
N GLY A 8 38.98 2.79 50.11
CA GLY A 8 38.33 3.77 49.23
C GLY A 8 38.81 3.67 47.77
N SER A 9 40.11 3.46 47.56
CA SER A 9 40.69 3.26 46.23
C SER A 9 40.18 1.98 45.56
N ILE A 10 40.12 0.87 46.30
CA ILE A 10 39.57 -0.40 45.80
C ILE A 10 38.09 -0.26 45.43
N LEU A 11 37.29 0.45 46.23
CA LEU A 11 35.88 0.69 45.96
C LEU A 11 35.67 1.54 44.69
N ILE A 12 36.52 2.55 44.49
CA ILE A 12 36.49 3.40 43.29
C ILE A 12 36.87 2.59 42.05
N TRP A 13 37.93 1.77 42.12
CA TRP A 13 38.32 0.88 41.02
C TRP A 13 37.25 -0.17 40.71
N PHE A 14 36.58 -0.69 41.74
CA PHE A 14 35.45 -1.61 41.59
C PHE A 14 34.26 -0.92 40.90
N LEU A 15 33.90 0.30 41.31
CA LEU A 15 32.82 1.08 40.68
C LEU A 15 33.14 1.44 39.22
N VAL A 16 34.39 1.79 38.90
CA VAL A 16 34.83 2.01 37.51
C VAL A 16 34.74 0.72 36.70
N PHE A 17 35.17 -0.41 37.27
CA PHE A 17 35.09 -1.72 36.60
C PHE A 17 33.63 -2.13 36.33
N VAL A 18 32.72 -1.95 37.29
CA VAL A 18 31.28 -2.20 37.13
C VAL A 18 30.67 -1.28 36.07
N SER A 19 31.10 -0.01 36.00
CA SER A 19 30.67 0.94 34.97
C SER A 19 31.10 0.53 33.54
N PHE A 20 32.17 -0.25 33.39
CA PHE A 20 32.60 -0.81 32.10
C PHE A 20 31.86 -2.10 31.72
N VAL A 21 31.23 -2.80 32.67
CA VAL A 21 30.59 -4.10 32.45
C VAL A 21 29.15 -3.97 31.92
N GLU A 22 28.49 -2.81 32.08
CA GLU A 22 27.06 -2.64 31.76
C GLU A 22 26.77 -1.63 30.65
N VAL A 23 27.46 -1.79 29.51
CA VAL A 23 26.93 -1.27 28.24
C VAL A 23 26.87 -2.42 27.25
N ASN A 24 25.87 -3.29 27.40
CA ASN A 24 25.33 -4.03 26.26
C ASN A 24 24.74 -3.00 25.31
N LYS A 25 25.60 -2.38 24.49
CA LYS A 25 25.18 -1.68 23.28
C LYS A 25 24.48 -2.75 22.46
N GLY A 26 23.14 -2.79 22.50
CA GLY A 26 22.37 -3.67 21.66
C GLY A 26 22.81 -3.43 20.22
N GLN A 27 23.66 -4.32 19.70
CA GLN A 27 24.10 -4.23 18.32
C GLN A 27 22.84 -4.35 17.48
N ILE A 28 22.56 -3.33 16.68
CA ILE A 28 21.56 -3.44 15.61
C ILE A 28 22.13 -4.50 14.68
N LEU A 29 21.53 -5.68 14.75
CA LEU A 29 21.87 -6.81 13.94
C LEU A 29 21.70 -6.42 12.47
N THR A 30 22.73 -6.65 11.65
CA THR A 30 22.68 -6.40 10.22
C THR A 30 22.82 -7.72 9.46
N THR A 31 22.27 -7.79 8.26
CA THR A 31 22.42 -8.99 7.43
C THR A 31 23.88 -9.23 7.01
N LEU A 32 24.77 -8.23 7.16
CA LEU A 32 26.21 -8.38 7.00
C LEU A 32 26.81 -9.37 8.01
N ASP A 33 26.20 -9.48 9.20
CA ASP A 33 26.65 -10.37 10.28
C ASP A 33 26.21 -11.84 10.08
N GLY A 34 25.55 -12.13 8.96
CA GLY A 34 25.02 -13.45 8.63
C GLY A 34 23.62 -13.71 9.19
N PRO A 35 23.14 -14.96 9.10
CA PRO A 35 21.80 -15.31 9.55
C PRO A 35 21.68 -15.18 11.07
N PHE A 36 20.58 -14.58 11.51
CA PHE A 36 20.24 -14.50 12.93
C PHE A 36 19.69 -15.84 13.43
N LYS A 37 19.83 -16.07 14.74
CA LYS A 37 19.16 -17.20 15.39
C LYS A 37 17.64 -17.06 15.20
N PRO A 38 16.93 -18.11 14.74
CA PRO A 38 15.48 -18.06 14.62
C PRO A 38 14.81 -17.71 15.95
N VAL A 39 13.84 -16.81 15.91
CA VAL A 39 13.02 -16.42 17.05
C VAL A 39 11.56 -16.68 16.70
N THR A 40 10.83 -17.37 17.58
CA THR A 40 9.39 -17.55 17.48
C THR A 40 8.72 -16.66 18.51
N VAL A 41 7.85 -15.76 18.05
CA VAL A 41 7.00 -14.97 18.95
C VAL A 41 5.88 -15.89 19.46
N PRO A 42 5.69 -16.03 20.79
CA PRO A 42 4.62 -16.85 21.34
C PRO A 42 3.24 -16.42 20.83
N LEU A 43 2.33 -17.39 20.72
CA LEU A 43 0.95 -17.12 20.33
C LEU A 43 0.26 -16.28 21.40
N ASP A 44 -0.36 -15.17 20.99
CA ASP A 44 -1.25 -14.39 21.84
C ASP A 44 -2.51 -15.21 22.15
N GLN A 45 -2.69 -15.57 23.41
CA GLN A 45 -3.81 -16.39 23.88
C GLN A 45 -5.11 -15.58 24.03
N SER A 46 -5.07 -14.25 23.91
CA SER A 46 -6.25 -13.37 24.01
C SER A 46 -7.08 -13.28 22.72
N PHE A 47 -7.12 -14.37 21.94
CA PHE A 47 -7.72 -14.45 20.60
C PHE A 47 -9.03 -13.68 20.47
N ARG A 48 -9.07 -12.74 19.53
CA ARG A 48 -10.24 -11.87 19.27
C ARG A 48 -11.23 -12.46 18.27
N GLY A 49 -11.12 -13.75 17.96
CA GLY A 49 -11.91 -14.42 16.91
C GLY A 49 -11.36 -14.14 15.49
N HIS A 50 -12.22 -14.31 14.49
CA HIS A 50 -11.90 -14.06 13.09
C HIS A 50 -12.07 -12.58 12.74
N ALA A 51 -11.31 -12.11 11.74
CA ALA A 51 -11.57 -10.80 11.14
C ALA A 51 -12.97 -10.79 10.52
N VAL A 52 -13.64 -9.65 10.63
CA VAL A 52 -14.98 -9.43 10.05
C VAL A 52 -14.80 -8.49 8.85
N ASP A 53 -15.31 -8.90 7.69
CA ASP A 53 -15.26 -8.09 6.48
C ASP A 53 -16.05 -6.79 6.65
N LEU A 54 -15.63 -5.74 5.94
CA LEU A 54 -16.39 -4.50 5.90
C LEU A 54 -17.74 -4.75 5.22
N PRO A 55 -18.85 -4.28 5.81
CA PRO A 55 -20.14 -4.39 5.15
C PRO A 55 -20.21 -3.48 3.92
N ASP A 56 -21.05 -3.83 2.95
CA ASP A 56 -21.36 -3.00 1.78
C ASP A 56 -22.02 -1.65 2.15
N THR A 57 -22.55 -1.55 3.36
CA THR A 57 -23.08 -0.30 3.94
C THR A 57 -22.00 0.62 4.50
N ASP A 58 -20.73 0.20 4.55
CA ASP A 58 -19.63 1.06 4.99
C ASP A 58 -19.41 2.18 3.97
N SER A 59 -19.43 3.43 4.42
CA SER A 59 -19.34 4.60 3.54
C SER A 59 -18.04 4.66 2.71
N ARG A 60 -17.00 3.92 3.11
CA ARG A 60 -15.71 3.85 2.38
C ARG A 60 -15.76 2.95 1.16
N VAL A 61 -16.70 2.01 1.10
CA VAL A 61 -16.88 1.08 -0.03
C VAL A 61 -18.09 1.42 -0.89
N GLN A 62 -18.93 2.35 -0.41
CA GLN A 62 -19.99 2.93 -1.22
C GLN A 62 -19.44 3.85 -2.29
N ARG A 63 -20.16 3.93 -3.40
CA ARG A 63 -19.83 4.85 -4.48
C ARG A 63 -20.07 6.29 -4.04
N THR A 64 -19.10 7.16 -4.32
CA THR A 64 -19.10 8.58 -3.89
C THR A 64 -19.15 9.56 -5.06
N VAL A 65 -19.29 9.07 -6.29
CA VAL A 65 -19.26 9.85 -7.53
C VAL A 65 -20.53 9.60 -8.36
N GLU A 66 -20.84 10.49 -9.29
CA GLU A 66 -22.02 10.36 -10.15
C GLU A 66 -21.66 10.09 -11.63
N GLY A 67 -22.55 9.44 -12.38
CA GLY A 67 -22.38 9.23 -13.82
C GLY A 67 -21.07 8.54 -14.20
N PHE A 68 -20.26 9.19 -15.05
CA PHE A 68 -18.95 8.71 -15.51
C PHE A 68 -17.77 9.46 -14.87
N GLU A 69 -17.98 10.03 -13.69
CA GLU A 69 -16.87 10.57 -12.91
C GLU A 69 -15.89 9.45 -12.50
N PRO A 70 -14.57 9.72 -12.44
CA PRO A 70 -13.58 8.73 -12.05
C PRO A 70 -13.71 8.28 -10.60
N GLU A 71 -13.69 6.96 -10.38
CA GLU A 71 -13.57 6.32 -9.06
C GLU A 71 -12.46 5.27 -9.06
N GLN A 72 -12.10 4.78 -7.87
CA GLN A 72 -11.06 3.74 -7.68
C GLN A 72 -9.72 4.10 -8.36
N ILE A 73 -9.33 5.38 -8.25
CA ILE A 73 -8.11 5.90 -8.85
C ILE A 73 -6.89 5.24 -8.20
N SER A 74 -5.99 4.73 -9.03
CA SER A 74 -4.75 4.07 -8.61
C SER A 74 -3.57 4.51 -9.48
N VAL A 75 -2.38 4.49 -8.87
CA VAL A 75 -1.11 4.82 -9.53
C VAL A 75 -0.16 3.65 -9.35
N SER A 76 0.44 3.22 -10.46
CA SER A 76 1.40 2.11 -10.48
C SER A 76 2.70 2.54 -11.15
N LEU A 77 3.83 2.01 -10.70
CA LEU A 77 5.12 2.25 -11.34
C LEU A 77 5.19 1.57 -12.71
N SER A 78 5.96 2.17 -13.61
CA SER A 78 6.36 1.54 -14.87
C SER A 78 7.71 0.82 -14.69
N ALA A 79 8.24 0.27 -15.78
CA ALA A 79 9.56 -0.36 -15.81
C ALA A 79 10.71 0.61 -15.49
N SER A 80 10.49 1.92 -15.59
CA SER A 80 11.45 2.96 -15.23
C SER A 80 10.81 4.05 -14.39
N TYR A 81 11.63 4.73 -13.58
CA TYR A 81 11.20 5.85 -12.74
C TYR A 81 10.72 7.08 -13.53
N HIS A 82 10.93 7.11 -14.84
CA HIS A 82 10.45 8.17 -15.73
C HIS A 82 9.01 7.96 -16.21
N SER A 83 8.32 6.93 -15.70
CA SER A 83 6.99 6.55 -16.16
C SER A 83 6.15 5.93 -15.04
N VAL A 84 4.86 6.25 -15.05
CA VAL A 84 3.84 5.65 -14.18
C VAL A 84 2.58 5.36 -14.98
N TRP A 85 1.74 4.47 -14.47
CA TRP A 85 0.41 4.21 -14.95
C TRP A 85 -0.61 4.85 -14.00
N ILE A 86 -1.57 5.56 -14.58
CA ILE A 86 -2.75 6.07 -13.87
C ILE A 86 -3.93 5.23 -14.34
N SER A 87 -4.66 4.66 -13.38
CA SER A 87 -5.82 3.82 -13.67
C SER A 87 -7.02 4.25 -12.83
N TRP A 88 -8.21 4.13 -13.38
CA TRP A 88 -9.47 4.44 -12.68
C TRP A 88 -10.63 3.72 -13.37
N ILE A 89 -11.80 3.74 -12.74
CA ILE A 89 -13.05 3.22 -13.29
C ILE A 89 -14.02 4.37 -13.52
N THR A 90 -14.84 4.29 -14.57
CA THR A 90 -16.01 5.15 -14.77
C THR A 90 -17.27 4.33 -15.00
N GLY A 91 -18.39 4.81 -14.48
CA GLY A 91 -19.68 4.11 -14.53
C GLY A 91 -19.78 2.94 -13.55
N GLU A 92 -21.00 2.62 -13.16
CA GLU A 92 -21.26 1.56 -12.19
C GLU A 92 -21.09 0.16 -12.79
N TYR A 93 -20.62 -0.76 -11.96
CA TYR A 93 -20.69 -2.18 -12.23
C TYR A 93 -22.15 -2.65 -12.22
N GLN A 94 -22.41 -3.83 -12.79
CA GLN A 94 -23.73 -4.46 -12.72
C GLN A 94 -23.57 -5.89 -12.22
N ILE A 95 -24.42 -6.27 -11.26
CA ILE A 95 -24.55 -7.64 -10.73
C ILE A 95 -25.99 -8.12 -10.99
N GLY A 96 -26.13 -9.36 -11.44
CA GLY A 96 -27.43 -10.03 -11.60
C GLY A 96 -27.54 -10.78 -12.91
N ASP A 97 -28.77 -11.19 -13.25
CA ASP A 97 -29.01 -12.10 -14.37
C ASP A 97 -28.97 -11.41 -15.74
N ASN A 98 -29.28 -10.11 -15.80
CA ASN A 98 -29.47 -9.34 -17.04
C ASN A 98 -28.45 -8.20 -17.21
N ILE A 99 -27.17 -8.48 -16.96
CA ILE A 99 -26.09 -7.50 -17.13
C ILE A 99 -25.98 -7.02 -18.60
N LYS A 100 -25.70 -5.74 -18.78
CA LYS A 100 -25.47 -5.11 -20.09
C LYS A 100 -24.09 -4.44 -20.07
N PRO A 101 -23.04 -5.13 -20.59
CA PRO A 101 -21.69 -4.59 -20.56
C PRO A 101 -21.60 -3.21 -21.23
N LEU A 102 -20.89 -2.28 -20.58
CA LEU A 102 -20.66 -0.94 -21.11
C LEU A 102 -19.75 -1.00 -22.33
N ASP A 103 -19.91 -0.04 -23.25
CA ASP A 103 -19.00 0.14 -24.39
C ASP A 103 -17.81 1.04 -23.98
N PRO A 104 -16.59 0.48 -23.82
CA PRO A 104 -15.43 1.23 -23.35
C PRO A 104 -15.01 2.36 -24.31
N SER A 105 -15.46 2.34 -25.58
CA SER A 105 -15.15 3.38 -26.57
C SER A 105 -15.95 4.67 -26.36
N LYS A 106 -16.98 4.65 -25.53
CA LYS A 106 -17.87 5.80 -25.28
C LYS A 106 -17.31 6.81 -24.28
N VAL A 107 -16.30 6.44 -23.50
CA VAL A 107 -15.67 7.30 -22.49
C VAL A 107 -14.16 7.34 -22.71
N GLY A 108 -13.61 8.54 -22.87
CA GLY A 108 -12.19 8.73 -23.19
C GLY A 108 -11.26 8.54 -21.98
N SER A 109 -10.13 7.85 -22.19
CA SER A 109 -9.07 7.68 -21.17
C SER A 109 -8.03 8.80 -21.27
N VAL A 110 -8.20 9.88 -20.52
CA VAL A 110 -7.33 11.08 -20.61
C VAL A 110 -6.82 11.50 -19.24
N VAL A 111 -5.51 11.75 -19.14
CA VAL A 111 -4.89 12.35 -17.95
C VAL A 111 -4.26 13.70 -18.32
N GLN A 112 -4.65 14.75 -17.62
CA GLN A 112 -3.92 16.03 -17.60
C GLN A 112 -3.02 16.06 -16.38
N TYR A 113 -1.75 16.42 -16.57
CA TYR A 113 -0.75 16.39 -15.49
C TYR A 113 0.27 17.52 -15.63
N GLY A 114 0.91 17.83 -14.51
CA GLY A 114 1.87 18.93 -14.37
C GLY A 114 2.53 18.87 -13.00
N LYS A 115 3.57 19.69 -12.79
CA LYS A 115 4.21 19.80 -11.47
C LYS A 115 3.42 20.69 -10.50
N ASP A 116 2.59 21.57 -11.05
CA ASP A 116 1.76 22.51 -10.29
C ASP A 116 0.30 22.14 -10.49
N LYS A 117 -0.47 22.07 -9.39
CA LYS A 117 -1.90 21.78 -9.40
C LYS A 117 -2.70 22.78 -10.24
N SER A 118 -2.25 24.04 -10.27
CA SER A 118 -2.87 25.12 -11.04
C SER A 118 -2.53 25.03 -12.53
N TYR A 119 -1.60 24.14 -12.91
CA TYR A 119 -0.99 24.18 -14.23
C TYR A 119 -0.64 22.80 -14.83
N LEU A 120 -1.69 22.10 -15.28
CA LEU A 120 -1.61 20.77 -15.89
C LEU A 120 -1.43 20.86 -17.42
N ARG A 121 -0.26 21.33 -17.88
CA ARG A 121 0.05 21.53 -19.31
C ARG A 121 0.21 20.25 -20.13
N ARG A 122 0.52 19.11 -19.49
CA ARG A 122 0.79 17.85 -20.19
C ARG A 122 -0.48 17.01 -20.26
N LYS A 123 -0.63 16.27 -21.35
CA LYS A 123 -1.76 15.38 -21.60
C LYS A 123 -1.24 14.03 -22.05
N ALA A 124 -1.82 12.96 -21.50
CA ALA A 124 -1.64 11.60 -21.99
C ALA A 124 -3.02 11.00 -22.30
N ILE A 125 -3.05 10.14 -23.32
CA ILE A 125 -4.25 9.40 -23.72
C ILE A 125 -3.90 7.93 -23.62
N GLY A 126 -4.78 7.15 -23.02
CA GLY A 126 -4.60 5.72 -22.87
C GLY A 126 -5.75 4.92 -23.46
N GLN A 127 -5.97 3.74 -22.89
CA GLN A 127 -6.95 2.78 -23.37
C GLN A 127 -8.00 2.52 -22.29
N SER A 128 -9.11 1.93 -22.70
CA SER A 128 -10.18 1.50 -21.81
C SER A 128 -10.63 0.09 -22.16
N VAL A 129 -11.03 -0.66 -21.13
CA VAL A 129 -11.52 -2.03 -21.25
C VAL A 129 -12.65 -2.26 -20.24
N ILE A 130 -13.37 -3.36 -20.41
CA ILE A 130 -14.28 -3.91 -19.42
C ILE A 130 -13.94 -5.38 -19.21
N TYR A 131 -14.40 -5.97 -18.12
CA TYR A 131 -14.41 -7.42 -17.96
C TYR A 131 -15.77 -7.91 -17.47
N ASN A 132 -16.04 -9.19 -17.74
CA ASN A 132 -17.25 -9.87 -17.31
C ASN A 132 -16.86 -11.11 -16.51
N GLN A 133 -17.68 -11.44 -15.51
CA GLN A 133 -17.61 -12.69 -14.77
C GLN A 133 -18.96 -13.39 -14.96
N LEU A 134 -18.93 -14.46 -15.74
CA LEU A 134 -20.13 -15.13 -16.25
C LEU A 134 -20.21 -16.56 -15.73
N TYR A 135 -21.38 -16.92 -15.21
CA TYR A 135 -21.69 -18.23 -14.66
C TYR A 135 -22.85 -18.86 -15.44
N PRO A 136 -22.59 -19.90 -16.27
CA PRO A 136 -23.62 -20.56 -17.05
C PRO A 136 -24.37 -21.64 -16.24
N PHE A 137 -24.74 -21.32 -15.00
CA PHE A 137 -25.41 -22.24 -14.08
C PHE A 137 -26.61 -21.55 -13.43
N GLU A 138 -27.70 -22.31 -13.27
CA GLU A 138 -28.93 -21.81 -12.65
C GLU A 138 -28.65 -21.36 -11.20
N GLY A 139 -29.21 -20.20 -10.83
CA GLY A 139 -29.07 -19.62 -9.51
C GLY A 139 -27.78 -18.83 -9.26
N LEU A 140 -26.85 -18.76 -10.22
CA LEU A 140 -25.66 -17.91 -10.12
C LEU A 140 -25.84 -16.59 -10.88
N GLN A 141 -25.39 -15.50 -10.24
CA GLN A 141 -25.48 -14.15 -10.79
C GLN A 141 -24.22 -13.78 -11.57
N ASN A 142 -24.40 -13.07 -12.68
CA ASN A 142 -23.29 -12.56 -13.49
C ASN A 142 -22.84 -11.17 -13.02
N TYR A 143 -21.65 -10.77 -13.45
CA TYR A 143 -21.09 -9.45 -13.21
C TYR A 143 -20.48 -8.86 -14.49
N THR A 144 -20.63 -7.55 -14.69
CA THR A 144 -19.84 -6.74 -15.63
C THR A 144 -19.32 -5.51 -14.93
N SER A 145 -18.07 -5.13 -15.21
CA SER A 145 -17.42 -3.98 -14.60
C SER A 145 -17.92 -2.65 -15.16
N GLY A 146 -17.63 -1.56 -14.45
CA GLY A 146 -17.51 -0.24 -15.07
C GLY A 146 -16.39 -0.22 -16.13
N ILE A 147 -16.23 0.90 -16.83
CA ILE A 147 -15.16 1.07 -17.83
C ILE A 147 -13.85 1.31 -17.08
N ILE A 148 -12.87 0.43 -17.26
CA ILE A 148 -11.55 0.50 -16.64
C ILE A 148 -10.61 1.24 -17.59
N HIS A 149 -9.95 2.28 -17.10
CA HIS A 149 -9.03 3.11 -17.87
C HIS A 149 -7.59 2.87 -17.42
N HIS A 150 -6.66 2.83 -18.38
CA HIS A 150 -5.22 2.78 -18.11
C HIS A 150 -4.51 3.81 -18.99
N VAL A 151 -3.79 4.75 -18.36
CA VAL A 151 -3.02 5.79 -19.05
C VAL A 151 -1.59 5.78 -18.55
N GLN A 152 -0.64 5.59 -19.47
CA GLN A 152 0.78 5.68 -19.17
C GLN A 152 1.26 7.12 -19.29
N LEU A 153 1.88 7.64 -18.23
CA LEU A 153 2.66 8.87 -18.26
C LEU A 153 4.12 8.53 -18.52
N THR A 154 4.80 9.34 -19.33
CA THR A 154 6.21 9.16 -19.68
C THR A 154 6.95 10.51 -19.59
N GLY A 155 8.28 10.48 -19.57
CA GLY A 155 9.09 11.69 -19.47
C GLY A 155 8.97 12.41 -18.11
N MET A 156 8.70 11.65 -17.05
CA MET A 156 8.69 12.15 -15.67
C MET A 156 10.12 12.30 -15.14
N LEU A 157 10.31 13.11 -14.11
CA LEU A 157 11.57 13.17 -13.36
C LEU A 157 11.49 12.20 -12.19
N ALA A 158 12.64 11.65 -11.77
CA ALA A 158 12.70 10.87 -10.54
C ALA A 158 12.27 11.72 -9.34
N GLU A 159 11.60 11.11 -8.36
CA GLU A 159 11.31 11.72 -7.05
C GLU A 159 10.56 13.07 -7.14
N THR A 160 9.70 13.24 -8.15
CA THR A 160 8.92 14.48 -8.39
C THR A 160 7.44 14.20 -8.56
#